data_AF-A0A1I7VSC0-F1
#
_entry.id   AF-A0A1I7VSC0-F1
#
_cell.length_a   1.000
_cell.length_b   1.000
_cell.length_c   1.000
_cell.angle_alpha   90.00
_cell.angle_beta   90.00
_cell.angle_gamma   90.00
#
_symmetry.space_group_name_H-M   'P 1'
#
loop_
_entity.id
_entity.type
_entity.pdbx_description
1 polymer ?
#
loop_
_entity_poly.entity_id
_entity_poly.type
_entity_poly.pdbx_seq_one_letter_code
_entity_poly.pdbx_strand_id
1 'polypeptide(L)'
;KLTPNPNQQDTSPTEITKPTPPTYTNVNLPQLSLPVFNGDPRQWREFWSSFNAAVHSQTILEIQKLSYLISCLKGSALQAVRGFDIAPENYEVVRKLLTEKYGDSSMATKLLYNELKSIKRNEKEWIEAVEKRERIFRQLEVLGENLEHSSKESVVES
;
A
#
# COMPACT_ATOMS: atom_id res chain seq x y z
N LYS A 1 -40.66 56.19 54.30
CA LYS A 1 -41.39 55.21 53.47
C LYS A 1 -40.75 55.22 52.09
N LEU A 2 -40.08 54.12 51.71
CA LEU A 2 -39.33 53.94 50.47
C LEU A 2 -40.24 53.44 49.33
N THR A 3 -39.77 53.63 48.10
CA THR A 3 -40.34 53.28 46.80
C THR A 3 -40.56 51.76 46.58
N PRO A 4 -41.42 51.34 45.63
CA PRO A 4 -41.42 49.98 45.12
C PRO A 4 -40.42 49.82 43.95
N ASN A 5 -39.71 48.70 43.97
CA ASN A 5 -38.75 48.23 42.98
C ASN A 5 -39.40 47.11 42.13
N PRO A 6 -39.26 47.08 40.79
CA PRO A 6 -39.62 45.92 40.00
C PRO A 6 -38.35 45.15 39.62
N ASN A 7 -38.06 44.06 40.33
CA ASN A 7 -37.11 43.05 39.87
C ASN A 7 -37.71 41.66 40.15
N GLN A 8 -38.39 41.10 39.17
CA GLN A 8 -38.61 39.66 39.10
C GLN A 8 -37.40 39.05 38.39
N GLN A 9 -36.46 38.50 39.15
CA GLN A 9 -35.54 37.48 38.66
C GLN A 9 -36.19 36.13 38.91
N ASP A 10 -36.73 35.55 37.85
CA ASP A 10 -37.08 34.14 37.78
C ASP A 10 -35.77 33.34 37.74
N THR A 11 -35.61 32.44 38.70
CA THR A 11 -34.44 31.57 38.83
C THR A 11 -34.79 30.23 38.18
N SER A 12 -34.48 30.10 36.88
CA SER A 12 -34.49 28.80 36.21
C SER A 12 -33.21 28.01 36.54
N PRO A 13 -33.30 26.72 36.93
CA PRO A 13 -32.12 25.89 37.16
C PRO A 13 -31.40 25.57 35.85
N THR A 14 -30.10 25.81 35.82
CA THR A 14 -29.17 25.40 34.76
C THR A 14 -29.21 23.88 34.57
N GLU A 15 -29.83 23.40 33.49
CA GLU A 15 -29.66 22.03 33.01
C GLU A 15 -28.24 21.85 32.49
N ILE A 16 -27.48 20.99 33.16
CA ILE A 16 -26.15 20.55 32.77
C ILE A 16 -26.31 19.59 31.58
N THR A 17 -26.03 20.10 30.38
CA THR A 17 -26.08 19.33 29.13
C THR A 17 -25.10 18.16 29.20
N LYS A 18 -25.61 16.93 29.34
CA LYS A 18 -24.84 15.70 29.10
C LYS A 18 -24.41 15.66 27.63
N PRO A 19 -23.20 15.17 27.31
CA PRO A 19 -22.79 15.00 25.92
C PRO A 19 -23.68 13.95 25.26
N THR A 20 -24.41 14.39 24.23
CA THR A 20 -25.24 13.54 23.38
C THR A 20 -24.35 12.49 22.71
N PRO A 21 -24.67 11.18 22.76
CA PRO A 21 -23.94 10.19 22.00
C PRO A 21 -24.07 10.49 20.49
N PRO A 22 -23.03 10.20 19.68
CA PRO A 22 -23.08 10.45 18.25
C PRO A 22 -24.27 9.70 17.63
N THR A 23 -25.14 10.45 16.95
CA THR A 23 -26.28 9.89 16.22
C THR A 23 -25.74 9.13 15.00
N TYR A 24 -25.65 7.80 15.10
CA TYR A 24 -25.33 6.95 13.96
C TYR A 24 -26.54 6.95 13.01
N THR A 25 -26.35 7.45 11.81
CA THR A 25 -27.36 7.33 10.76
C THR A 25 -27.41 5.88 10.32
N ASN A 26 -28.60 5.27 10.34
CA ASN A 26 -28.83 3.97 9.71
C ASN A 26 -28.85 4.21 8.20
N VAL A 27 -27.66 4.36 7.61
CA VAL A 27 -27.51 4.58 6.18
C VAL A 27 -27.76 3.24 5.51
N ASN A 28 -28.92 3.07 4.90
CA ASN A 28 -29.09 2.10 3.82
C ASN A 28 -28.27 2.63 2.64
N LEU A 29 -26.99 2.23 2.57
CA LEU A 29 -26.14 2.60 1.44
C LEU A 29 -26.77 2.00 0.16
N PRO A 30 -27.01 2.81 -0.88
CA PRO A 30 -27.44 2.26 -2.16
C PRO A 30 -26.40 1.26 -2.66
N GLN A 31 -26.85 0.27 -3.42
CA GLN A 31 -26.11 -0.80 -4.10
C GLN A 31 -25.08 -0.25 -5.12
N LEU A 32 -24.30 0.78 -4.77
CA LEU A 32 -23.18 1.25 -5.53
C LEU A 32 -22.13 0.15 -5.41
N SER A 33 -21.87 -0.55 -6.51
CA SER A 33 -20.82 -1.55 -6.61
C SER A 33 -19.49 -0.92 -6.22
N LEU A 34 -19.10 -1.07 -4.95
CA LEU A 34 -17.79 -0.67 -4.48
C LEU A 34 -16.75 -1.40 -5.36
N PRO A 35 -15.71 -0.69 -5.83
CA PRO A 35 -14.67 -1.33 -6.61
C PRO A 35 -14.06 -2.46 -5.80
N VAL A 36 -13.90 -3.61 -6.45
CA VAL A 36 -13.28 -4.77 -5.83
C VAL A 36 -11.78 -4.63 -5.91
N PHE A 37 -11.10 -4.78 -4.79
CA PHE A 37 -9.66 -4.71 -4.70
C PHE A 37 -9.04 -6.11 -4.61
N ASN A 38 -8.28 -6.49 -5.64
CA ASN A 38 -7.60 -7.78 -5.70
C ASN A 38 -6.21 -7.79 -5.04
N GLY A 39 -5.70 -6.61 -4.64
CA GLY A 39 -4.35 -6.43 -4.12
C GLY A 39 -3.32 -5.95 -5.14
N ASP A 40 -3.70 -5.37 -6.28
CA ASP A 40 -2.77 -4.64 -7.16
C ASP A 40 -2.49 -3.24 -6.59
N PRO A 41 -1.26 -2.91 -6.13
CA PRO A 41 -0.93 -1.59 -5.60
C PRO A 41 -1.26 -0.43 -6.56
N ARG A 42 -1.27 -0.66 -7.88
CA ARG A 42 -1.61 0.38 -8.88
C ARG A 42 -3.06 0.82 -8.78
N GLN A 43 -3.95 -0.09 -8.39
CA GLN A 43 -5.38 0.17 -8.22
C GLN A 43 -5.73 0.68 -6.83
N TRP A 44 -4.78 0.63 -5.87
CA TRP A 44 -5.04 1.01 -4.48
C TRP A 44 -5.55 2.45 -4.35
N ARG A 45 -4.94 3.40 -5.06
CA ARG A 45 -5.33 4.82 -4.97
C ARG A 45 -6.78 5.05 -5.39
N GLU A 46 -7.19 4.43 -6.49
CA GLU A 46 -8.56 4.52 -7.01
C GLU A 46 -9.54 3.83 -6.06
N PHE A 47 -9.25 2.59 -5.67
CA PHE A 47 -10.04 1.83 -4.72
C PHE A 47 -10.25 2.59 -3.40
N TRP A 48 -9.16 3.07 -2.79
CA TRP A 48 -9.21 3.75 -1.50
C TRP A 48 -9.98 5.07 -1.60
N SER A 49 -9.84 5.82 -2.70
CA SER A 49 -10.60 7.05 -2.92
C SER A 49 -12.11 6.78 -2.96
N SER A 50 -12.54 5.77 -3.72
CA SER A 50 -13.96 5.37 -3.78
C SER A 50 -14.47 4.82 -2.46
N PHE A 51 -13.72 3.92 -1.81
CA PHE A 51 -14.08 3.36 -0.51
C PHE A 51 -14.17 4.45 0.57
N ASN A 52 -13.24 5.41 0.55
CA ASN A 52 -13.22 6.52 1.48
C ASN A 52 -14.49 7.37 1.39
N ALA A 53 -14.88 7.75 0.17
CA ALA A 53 -16.08 8.56 -0.06
C ALA A 53 -17.38 7.83 0.25
N ALA A 54 -17.45 6.53 -0.04
CA ALA A 54 -18.65 5.73 0.11
C ALA A 54 -18.84 5.18 1.54
N VAL A 55 -17.76 4.82 2.25
CA VAL A 55 -17.83 4.08 3.52
C VAL A 55 -17.06 4.76 4.64
N HIS A 56 -15.79 5.14 4.43
CA HIS A 56 -14.95 5.65 5.53
C HIS A 56 -15.43 7.01 6.06
N SER A 57 -15.83 7.92 5.17
CA SER A 57 -16.33 9.26 5.49
C SER A 57 -17.71 9.26 6.14
N GLN A 58 -18.44 8.15 6.02
CA GLN A 58 -19.79 8.02 6.58
C GLN A 58 -19.75 7.81 8.09
N THR A 59 -20.74 8.35 8.78
CA THR A 59 -20.92 8.26 10.25
C THR A 59 -21.55 6.93 10.67
N ILE A 60 -20.97 5.81 10.20
CA ILE A 60 -21.39 4.43 10.51
C ILE A 60 -20.41 3.74 11.46
N LEU A 61 -20.86 2.64 12.08
CA LEU A 61 -20.05 1.86 13.03
C LEU A 61 -18.81 1.26 12.36
N GLU A 62 -17.68 1.20 13.07
CA GLU A 62 -16.41 0.64 12.57
C GLU A 62 -16.53 -0.82 12.14
N ILE A 63 -17.30 -1.63 12.88
CA ILE A 63 -17.58 -3.02 12.50
C ILE A 63 -18.29 -3.12 11.14
N GLN A 64 -19.17 -2.17 10.83
CA GLN A 64 -19.84 -2.11 9.53
C GLN A 64 -18.85 -1.69 8.45
N LYS A 65 -18.00 -0.69 8.72
CA LYS A 65 -16.91 -0.29 7.80
C LYS A 65 -15.97 -1.45 7.49
N LEU A 66 -15.60 -2.25 8.49
CA LEU A 66 -14.75 -3.41 8.34
C LEU A 66 -15.43 -4.51 7.51
N SER A 67 -16.71 -4.78 7.78
CA SER A 67 -17.51 -5.75 7.01
C SER A 67 -17.57 -5.36 5.52
N TYR A 68 -17.83 -4.09 5.23
CA TYR A 68 -17.79 -3.56 3.86
C TYR A 68 -16.40 -3.65 3.24
N LEU A 69 -15.35 -3.28 4.01
CA LEU A 69 -13.97 -3.34 3.55
C LEU A 69 -13.64 -4.75 3.09
N ILE A 70 -13.81 -5.76 3.96
CA ILE A 70 -13.52 -7.17 3.66
C ILE A 70 -14.34 -7.68 2.48
N SER A 71 -15.61 -7.30 2.37
CA SER A 71 -16.48 -7.69 1.24
C SER A 71 -15.98 -7.17 -0.11
N CYS A 72 -15.22 -6.07 -0.10
CA CYS A 72 -14.61 -5.50 -1.31
C CYS A 72 -13.22 -6.08 -1.63
N LEU A 73 -12.63 -6.90 -0.76
CA LEU A 73 -11.32 -7.50 -0.98
C LEU A 73 -11.43 -8.85 -1.67
N LYS A 74 -10.51 -9.10 -2.61
CA LYS A 74 -10.29 -10.40 -3.25
C LYS A 74 -8.80 -10.69 -3.36
N GLY A 75 -8.47 -11.91 -3.82
CA GLY A 75 -7.10 -12.27 -4.17
C GLY A 75 -6.12 -12.04 -3.02
N SER A 76 -5.00 -11.36 -3.31
CA SER A 76 -3.94 -11.15 -2.33
C SER A 76 -4.34 -10.18 -1.23
N ALA A 77 -5.22 -9.21 -1.50
CA ALA A 77 -5.71 -8.28 -0.48
C ALA A 77 -6.56 -8.99 0.58
N LEU A 78 -7.45 -9.90 0.16
CA LEU A 78 -8.24 -10.69 1.10
C LEU A 78 -7.34 -11.63 1.92
N GLN A 79 -6.33 -12.25 1.29
CA GLN A 79 -5.35 -13.07 2.01
C GLN A 79 -4.56 -12.26 3.04
N ALA A 80 -4.23 -11.00 2.75
CA ALA A 80 -3.49 -10.14 3.67
C ALA A 80 -4.25 -9.87 4.98
N VAL A 81 -5.58 -9.93 4.96
CA VAL A 81 -6.43 -9.66 6.12
C VAL A 81 -7.06 -10.94 6.69
N ARG A 82 -6.69 -12.12 6.17
CA ARG A 82 -7.13 -13.39 6.75
C ARG A 82 -6.55 -13.53 8.15
N GLY A 83 -7.41 -13.88 9.09
CA GLY A 83 -7.05 -14.04 10.52
C GLY A 83 -7.47 -12.86 11.40
N PHE A 84 -7.98 -11.76 10.82
CA PHE A 84 -8.65 -10.72 11.59
C PHE A 84 -10.14 -11.03 11.72
N ASP A 85 -10.65 -10.94 12.94
CA ASP A 85 -12.09 -11.03 13.20
C ASP A 85 -12.81 -9.74 12.78
N ILE A 86 -14.07 -9.86 12.38
CA ILE A 86 -14.94 -8.71 12.08
C ILE A 86 -15.36 -8.08 13.42
N ALA A 87 -14.47 -7.26 13.96
CA ALA A 87 -14.62 -6.55 15.21
C ALA A 87 -14.24 -5.07 15.02
N PRO A 88 -14.90 -4.12 15.72
CA PRO A 88 -14.65 -2.69 15.52
C PRO A 88 -13.19 -2.31 15.78
N GLU A 89 -12.54 -2.94 16.76
CA GLU A 89 -11.14 -2.69 17.12
C GLU A 89 -10.16 -3.03 15.98
N ASN A 90 -10.55 -3.97 15.11
CA ASN A 90 -9.73 -4.42 14.00
C ASN A 90 -9.85 -3.53 12.76
N TYR A 91 -10.84 -2.64 12.67
CA TYR A 91 -11.04 -1.80 11.49
C TYR A 91 -9.80 -0.97 11.18
N GLU A 92 -9.31 -0.24 12.18
CA GLU A 92 -8.15 0.62 12.03
C GLU A 92 -6.85 -0.16 11.79
N VAL A 93 -6.72 -1.35 12.38
CA VAL A 93 -5.56 -2.23 12.17
C VAL A 93 -5.53 -2.75 10.74
N VAL A 94 -6.65 -3.30 10.26
CA VAL A 94 -6.79 -3.82 8.89
C VAL A 94 -6.60 -2.72 7.86
N ARG A 95 -7.18 -1.55 8.09
CA ARG A 95 -7.02 -0.37 7.22
C ARG A 95 -5.56 0.05 7.12
N LYS A 96 -4.86 0.16 8.25
CA LYS A 96 -3.43 0.51 8.28
C LYS A 96 -2.59 -0.53 7.56
N LEU A 97 -2.84 -1.82 7.81
CA LEU A 97 -2.13 -2.92 7.16
C LEU A 97 -2.26 -2.86 5.63
N LEU A 98 -3.49 -2.66 5.12
CA LEU A 98 -3.72 -2.53 3.68
C LEU A 98 -3.07 -1.25 3.11
N THR A 99 -3.13 -0.15 3.85
CA THR A 99 -2.50 1.12 3.45
C THR A 99 -0.98 1.00 3.41
N GLU A 100 -0.35 0.32 4.36
CA GLU A 100 1.10 0.08 4.38
C GLU A 100 1.51 -0.86 3.24
N LYS A 101 0.74 -1.92 3.01
CA LYS A 101 1.05 -2.94 2.01
C LYS A 101 0.83 -2.48 0.57
N TYR A 102 -0.18 -1.64 0.33
CA TYR A 102 -0.63 -1.28 -1.03
C TYR A 102 -0.64 0.23 -1.29
N GLY A 103 -0.72 1.06 -0.26
CA GLY A 103 -0.79 2.51 -0.37
C GLY A 103 0.53 3.23 -0.22
N ASP A 104 1.54 2.58 0.36
CA ASP A 104 2.85 3.20 0.46
C ASP A 104 3.63 3.05 -0.85
N SER A 105 3.73 4.18 -1.57
CA SER A 105 4.60 4.34 -2.74
C SER A 105 6.07 3.96 -2.43
N SER A 106 6.45 3.88 -1.15
CA SER A 106 7.75 3.40 -0.67
C SER A 106 8.07 1.96 -1.08
N MET A 107 7.09 1.05 -1.18
CA MET A 107 7.37 -0.33 -1.60
C MET A 107 7.63 -0.41 -3.11
N ALA A 108 6.86 0.34 -3.91
CA ALA A 108 7.11 0.52 -5.34
C ALA A 108 8.46 1.23 -5.59
N THR A 109 8.77 2.26 -4.80
CA THR A 109 10.05 2.99 -4.88
C THR A 109 11.23 2.11 -4.47
N LYS A 110 11.09 1.30 -3.41
CA LYS A 110 12.10 0.32 -2.98
C LYS A 110 12.30 -0.79 -4.01
N LEU A 111 11.23 -1.28 -4.64
CA LEU A 111 11.31 -2.25 -5.74
C LEU A 111 12.06 -1.66 -6.94
N LEU A 112 11.68 -0.47 -7.38
CA LEU A 112 12.35 0.24 -8.47
C LEU A 112 13.81 0.56 -8.14
N TYR A 113 14.10 0.96 -6.90
CA TYR A 113 15.47 1.22 -6.44
C TYR A 113 16.31 -0.06 -6.38
N ASN A 114 15.72 -1.18 -5.96
CA ASN A 114 16.39 -2.48 -5.94
C ASN A 114 16.65 -3.01 -7.36
N GLU A 115 15.70 -2.85 -8.29
CA GLU A 115 15.94 -3.18 -9.70
C GLU A 115 17.07 -2.32 -10.29
N LEU A 116 17.03 -1.01 -10.08
CA LEU A 116 18.09 -0.09 -10.52
C LEU A 116 19.47 -0.48 -9.94
N LYS A 117 19.50 -0.87 -8.66
CA LYS A 117 20.72 -1.31 -7.98
C LYS A 117 21.24 -2.64 -8.53
N SER A 118 20.36 -3.56 -8.91
CA SER A 118 20.73 -4.83 -9.54
C SER A 118 21.34 -4.60 -10.92
N ILE A 119 20.78 -3.73 -11.74
CA ILE A 119 21.31 -3.39 -13.08
C ILE A 119 22.73 -2.82 -12.99
N LYS A 120 22.97 -1.86 -12.08
CA LYS A 120 24.31 -1.27 -11.88
C LYS A 120 25.35 -2.27 -11.38
N ARG A 121 24.93 -3.26 -10.58
CA ARG A 121 25.83 -4.32 -10.11
C ARG A 121 26.22 -5.24 -11.26
N ASN A 122 25.27 -5.63 -12.09
CA ASN A 122 25.51 -6.47 -13.27
C ASN A 122 26.44 -5.77 -14.28
N GLU A 123 26.31 -4.45 -14.44
CA GLU A 123 27.22 -3.64 -15.27
C GLU A 123 28.67 -3.72 -14.77
N LYS A 124 28.89 -3.62 -13.45
CA LYS A 124 30.22 -3.75 -12.85
C LYS A 124 30.83 -5.14 -13.05
N GLU A 125 30.03 -6.19 -12.84
CA GLU A 125 30.46 -7.57 -13.07
C GLU A 125 30.83 -7.81 -14.55
N TRP A 126 30.12 -7.17 -15.49
CA TRP A 126 30.43 -7.23 -16.92
C TRP A 126 31.73 -6.48 -17.29
N ILE A 127 31.94 -5.29 -16.72
CA ILE A 127 33.19 -4.52 -16.89
C ILE A 127 34.40 -5.36 -16.41
N GLU A 128 34.32 -5.94 -15.21
CA GLU A 128 35.39 -6.78 -14.66
C GLU A 128 35.66 -8.03 -15.52
N ALA A 129 34.61 -8.64 -16.09
CA ALA A 129 34.74 -9.79 -16.98
C ALA A 129 35.43 -9.42 -18.32
N VAL A 130 35.09 -8.26 -18.90
CA VAL A 130 35.72 -7.75 -20.13
C VAL A 130 37.20 -7.44 -19.89
N GLU A 131 37.54 -6.75 -18.81
CA GLU A 131 38.94 -6.45 -18.45
C GLU A 131 39.77 -7.72 -18.24
N LYS A 132 39.18 -8.74 -17.60
CA LYS A 132 39.83 -10.04 -17.41
C LYS A 132 40.07 -10.75 -18.74
N ARG A 133 39.09 -10.74 -19.65
CA ARG A 133 39.24 -11.30 -21.00
C ARG A 133 40.34 -10.59 -21.77
N GLU A 134 40.37 -9.26 -21.76
CA GLU A 134 41.41 -8.48 -22.43
C GLU A 134 42.81 -8.75 -21.85
N ARG A 135 42.91 -8.90 -20.52
CA ARG A 135 44.17 -9.28 -19.88
C ARG A 135 44.68 -10.63 -20.38
N ILE A 136 43.81 -11.63 -20.44
CA ILE A 136 44.17 -12.97 -20.92
C ILE A 136 44.59 -12.89 -22.39
N PHE A 137 43.86 -12.14 -23.21
CA PHE A 137 44.18 -11.98 -24.63
C PHE A 137 45.57 -11.34 -24.84
N ARG A 138 45.87 -10.25 -24.10
CA ARG A 138 47.21 -9.63 -24.10
C ARG A 138 48.30 -10.61 -23.66
N GLN A 139 48.03 -11.46 -22.67
CA GLN A 139 48.99 -12.47 -22.20
C GLN A 139 49.26 -13.54 -23.27
N LEU A 140 48.24 -14.00 -23.99
CA LEU A 140 48.37 -14.97 -25.07
C LEU A 140 49.12 -14.39 -26.28
N GLU A 141 48.85 -13.13 -26.63
CA GLU A 141 49.55 -12.42 -27.70
C GLU A 141 51.05 -12.26 -27.41
N VAL A 142 51.42 -11.97 -26.15
CA VAL A 142 52.82 -11.90 -25.70
C VAL A 142 53.52 -13.26 -25.71
N LEU A 143 52.80 -14.34 -25.44
CA LEU A 143 53.34 -15.71 -25.45
C LEU A 143 53.56 -16.26 -26.87
N GLY A 144 53.19 -15.50 -27.91
CA GLY A 144 53.46 -15.86 -29.30
C GLY A 144 52.57 -16.98 -29.83
N GLU A 145 51.49 -17.33 -29.14
CA GLU A 145 50.45 -18.19 -29.70
C GLU A 145 49.60 -17.38 -30.68
N ASN A 146 50.02 -17.41 -31.95
CA ASN A 146 49.24 -16.93 -33.07
C ASN A 146 47.92 -17.75 -33.16
N LEU A 147 46.82 -17.16 -32.68
CA LEU A 147 45.48 -17.75 -32.65
C LEU A 147 44.81 -17.87 -34.03
N GLU A 148 45.53 -17.68 -35.14
CA GLU A 148 44.98 -17.84 -36.50
C GLU A 148 44.69 -19.30 -36.90
N HIS A 149 45.07 -20.31 -36.08
CA HIS A 149 44.96 -21.72 -36.47
C HIS A 149 44.23 -22.69 -35.54
N SER A 150 43.59 -22.28 -34.44
CA SER A 150 43.01 -23.25 -33.48
C SER A 150 41.48 -23.29 -33.34
N SER A 151 40.69 -22.81 -34.31
CA SER A 151 39.23 -23.06 -34.32
C SER A 151 38.61 -23.03 -35.72
N LYS A 152 39.01 -23.98 -36.57
CA LYS A 152 38.20 -24.36 -37.74
C LYS A 152 37.70 -25.81 -37.70
N GLU A 153 38.11 -26.64 -36.75
CA GLU A 153 37.61 -28.02 -36.64
C GLU A 153 37.28 -28.38 -35.19
N SER A 154 36.01 -28.24 -34.80
CA SER A 154 35.34 -29.19 -33.88
C SER A 154 33.82 -28.99 -33.80
N VAL A 155 33.17 -28.47 -34.84
CA VAL A 155 31.70 -28.63 -35.02
C VAL A 155 31.40 -28.99 -36.47
N VAL A 156 32.07 -30.05 -36.94
CA VAL A 156 31.47 -31.01 -37.87
C VAL A 156 31.78 -32.38 -37.28
N GLU A 157 30.73 -33.17 -37.07
CA GLU A 157 30.73 -34.60 -36.73
C GLU A 157 30.73 -35.01 -35.23
N SER A 158 29.52 -35.08 -34.66
CA SER A 158 28.91 -36.23 -33.95
C SER A 158 28.09 -35.82 -32.72
#